data_AF-A0A1I4LCC0-F1
#
_entry.id   AF-A0A1I4LCC0-F1
#
_cell.length_a   1.000
_cell.length_b   1.000
_cell.length_c   1.000
_cell.angle_alpha   90.00
_cell.angle_beta   90.00
_cell.angle_gamma   90.00
#
_symmetry.space_group_name_H-M   'P 1'
#
loop_
_entity.id
_entity.type
_entity.pdbx_description
1 polymer ?
#
loop_
_entity_poly.entity_id
_entity_poly.type
_entity_poly.pdbx_seq_one_letter_code
_entity_poly.pdbx_strand_id
1 'polypeptide(L)'
;MEKINVPFLDNIAKARALVERINRAAKCDGYRPLVFSTLLKVDILEVIQQANCRVYDFFETFISSIEQELQQPSVRAAGRSHGL
;
A
#
# COMPACT_ATOMS: atom_id res chain seq x y z
N MET A 1 -6.43 4.67 -19.67
CA MET A 1 -6.20 4.41 -18.24
C MET A 1 -4.71 4.63 -17.99
N GLU A 2 -4.37 5.68 -17.25
CA GLU A 2 -2.98 6.07 -16.98
C GLU A 2 -2.35 5.13 -15.95
N LYS A 3 -1.10 4.69 -16.17
CA LYS A 3 -0.34 3.90 -15.19
C LYS A 3 0.65 4.81 -14.47
N ILE A 4 0.61 4.82 -13.14
CA ILE A 4 1.45 5.66 -12.30
C ILE A 4 2.21 4.78 -11.33
N ASN A 5 3.53 4.98 -11.24
CA ASN A 5 4.35 4.39 -10.19
C ASN A 5 4.58 5.42 -9.08
N VAL A 6 4.45 5.01 -7.81
CA VAL A 6 4.59 5.88 -6.64
C VAL A 6 5.71 5.34 -5.74
N PRO A 7 6.98 5.67 -6.04
CA PRO A 7 8.10 5.21 -5.23
C PRO A 7 8.22 6.01 -3.93
N PHE A 8 8.91 5.44 -2.93
CA PHE A 8 9.28 6.10 -1.68
C PHE A 8 8.11 6.66 -0.86
N LEU A 9 6.99 5.92 -0.82
CA LEU A 9 5.85 6.24 0.03
C LEU A 9 6.13 5.81 1.48
N ASP A 10 6.85 6.65 2.21
CA ASP A 10 7.49 6.33 3.49
C ASP A 10 6.92 7.10 4.69
N ASN A 11 5.97 8.02 4.46
CA ASN A 11 5.32 8.82 5.49
C ASN A 11 3.85 9.13 5.17
N ILE A 12 3.11 9.49 6.23
CA ILE A 12 1.68 9.77 6.18
C ILE A 12 1.33 10.98 5.29
N ALA A 13 2.19 12.00 5.22
CA ALA A 13 1.92 13.18 4.40
C ALA A 13 1.89 12.82 2.90
N LYS A 14 2.85 12.00 2.44
CA LYS A 14 2.85 11.47 1.07
C LYS A 14 1.65 10.56 0.82
N ALA A 15 1.25 9.75 1.80
CA ALA A 15 0.07 8.89 1.70
C ALA A 15 -1.22 9.71 1.50
N ARG A 16 -1.42 10.77 2.27
CA ARG A 16 -2.55 11.70 2.12
C ARG A 16 -2.57 12.38 0.76
N ALA A 17 -1.41 12.82 0.26
CA ALA A 17 -1.30 13.40 -1.07
C ALA A 17 -1.68 12.37 -2.17
N LEU A 18 -1.32 11.10 -1.98
CA LEU A 18 -1.71 10.03 -2.89
C LEU A 18 -3.22 9.76 -2.84
N VAL A 19 -3.85 9.75 -1.65
CA VAL A 19 -5.31 9.63 -1.49
C VAL A 19 -6.03 10.70 -2.30
N GLU A 20 -5.60 11.97 -2.18
CA GLU A 20 -6.18 13.08 -2.94
C GLU A 20 -6.04 12.89 -4.46
N ARG A 21 -4.89 12.36 -4.91
CA ARG A 21 -4.66 12.07 -6.33
C ARG A 21 -5.56 10.93 -6.83
N ILE A 22 -5.68 9.85 -6.05
CA ILE A 22 -6.55 8.72 -6.37
C ILE A 22 -8.01 9.17 -6.47
N ASN A 23 -8.48 9.97 -5.51
CA ASN A 23 -9.85 10.48 -5.49
C ASN A 23 -10.14 11.38 -6.70
N ARG A 24 -9.17 12.21 -7.10
CA ARG A 24 -9.26 13.00 -8.33
C ARG A 24 -9.38 12.11 -9.57
N ALA A 25 -8.52 11.10 -9.70
CA ALA A 25 -8.58 10.17 -10.83
C ALA A 25 -9.93 9.44 -10.88
N ALA A 26 -10.44 8.96 -9.75
CA ALA A 26 -11.75 8.33 -9.67
C ALA A 26 -12.88 9.25 -10.17
N LYS A 27 -12.83 10.53 -9.82
CA LYS A 27 -13.81 11.54 -10.23
C LYS A 27 -13.69 11.91 -11.71
N CYS A 28 -12.47 12.08 -12.21
CA CYS A 28 -12.21 12.49 -13.59
C CYS A 28 -12.51 11.37 -14.58
N ASP A 29 -12.10 10.14 -14.25
CA ASP A 29 -12.22 9.00 -15.15
C ASP A 29 -13.60 8.33 -15.03
N GLY A 30 -14.31 8.53 -13.92
CA GLY A 30 -15.60 7.88 -13.64
C GLY A 30 -15.49 6.41 -13.25
N TYR A 31 -14.27 5.88 -13.13
CA TYR A 31 -13.99 4.49 -12.73
C TYR A 31 -13.21 4.43 -11.43
N ARG A 32 -13.43 3.38 -10.64
CA ARG A 32 -12.68 3.14 -9.40
C ARG A 32 -11.23 2.73 -9.71
N PRO A 33 -10.19 3.50 -9.33
CA PRO A 33 -8.80 3.15 -9.58
C PRO A 33 -8.39 1.85 -8.89
N LEU A 34 -7.45 1.15 -9.51
CA LEU A 34 -6.81 -0.05 -8.94
C LEU A 34 -5.43 0.34 -8.41
N VAL A 35 -5.19 0.04 -7.13
CA VAL A 35 -3.91 0.29 -6.46
C VAL A 35 -3.29 -1.06 -6.14
N PHE A 36 -2.09 -1.30 -6.68
CA PHE A 36 -1.29 -2.47 -6.36
C PHE A 36 -0.18 -2.04 -5.40
N SER A 37 -0.16 -2.63 -4.21
CA SER A 37 0.70 -2.22 -3.10
C SER A 37 1.73 -3.29 -2.77
N THR A 38 2.95 -2.84 -2.53
CA THR A 38 4.05 -3.58 -1.89
C THR A 38 4.49 -2.87 -0.61
N LEU A 39 3.59 -2.14 0.03
CA LEU A 39 3.88 -1.42 1.28
C LEU A 39 3.90 -2.39 2.46
N LEU A 40 4.94 -2.28 3.29
CA LEU A 40 5.04 -3.02 4.55
C LEU A 40 4.55 -2.21 5.75
N LYS A 41 4.46 -0.88 5.59
CA LYS A 41 4.03 0.05 6.63
C LYS A 41 2.50 0.10 6.69
N VAL A 42 1.94 -0.59 7.70
CA VAL A 42 0.48 -0.72 7.89
C VAL A 42 -0.20 0.63 8.04
N ASP A 43 0.40 1.56 8.79
CA ASP A 43 -0.12 2.92 9.00
C ASP A 43 -0.27 3.72 7.69
N ILE A 44 0.67 3.55 6.77
CA ILE A 44 0.61 4.17 5.43
C ILE A 44 -0.48 3.50 4.59
N LEU A 45 -0.55 2.16 4.62
CA LEU A 45 -1.53 1.41 3.86
C LEU A 45 -2.96 1.76 4.30
N GLU A 46 -3.22 1.85 5.62
CA GLU A 46 -4.50 2.25 6.18
C GLU A 46 -4.97 3.61 5.67
N VAL A 47 -4.06 4.58 5.52
CA VAL A 47 -4.40 5.88 4.92
C VAL A 47 -4.81 5.73 3.45
N ILE A 48 -4.10 4.93 2.67
CA ILE A 48 -4.42 4.72 1.24
C ILE A 48 -5.78 4.02 1.08
N GLN A 49 -6.11 3.08 1.96
CA GLN A 49 -7.38 2.35 1.95
C GLN A 49 -8.60 3.27 2.14
N GLN A 50 -8.41 4.49 2.64
CA GLN A 50 -9.47 5.50 2.75
C GLN A 50 -9.83 6.17 1.41
N ALA A 51 -9.00 6.00 0.37
CA ALA A 51 -9.29 6.54 -0.95
C ALA A 51 -10.39 5.76 -1.67
N ASN A 52 -11.06 6.40 -2.63
CA ASN A 52 -12.03 5.77 -3.52
C ASN A 52 -11.31 4.89 -4.57
N CYS A 53 -10.70 3.80 -4.13
CA CYS A 53 -10.00 2.84 -4.96
C CYS A 53 -10.23 1.41 -4.48
N ARG A 54 -9.73 0.45 -5.26
CA ARG A 54 -9.55 -0.94 -4.83
C ARG A 54 -8.05 -1.18 -4.63
N VAL A 55 -7.67 -1.54 -3.40
CA VAL A 55 -6.29 -1.91 -3.06
C VAL A 55 -6.12 -3.43 -3.19
N TYR A 56 -5.02 -3.82 -3.83
CA TYR A 56 -4.48 -5.18 -3.88
C TYR A 56 -3.11 -5.14 -3.21
N ASP A 57 -3.01 -5.69 -2.01
CA ASP A 57 -1.75 -5.81 -1.28
C ASP A 57 -1.11 -7.17 -1.60
N PHE A 58 0.05 -7.13 -2.26
CA PHE A 58 0.77 -8.35 -2.62
C PHE A 58 1.45 -9.00 -1.42
N PHE A 59 1.78 -8.27 -0.37
CA PHE A 59 2.39 -8.85 0.82
C PHE A 59 1.36 -9.42 1.77
N GLU A 60 0.23 -8.74 2.00
CA GLU A 60 -0.82 -9.22 2.92
C GLU A 60 -1.27 -10.66 2.57
N THR A 61 -1.41 -10.95 1.28
CA THR A 61 -1.82 -12.28 0.78
C THR A 61 -0.85 -13.40 1.19
N PHE A 62 0.45 -13.13 1.30
CA PHE A 62 1.48 -14.15 1.56
C PHE A 62 2.09 -14.08 2.95
N ILE A 63 2.01 -12.94 3.65
CA ILE A 63 2.60 -12.74 4.98
C ILE A 63 2.14 -13.83 5.94
N SER A 64 0.83 -14.11 6.00
CA SER A 64 0.30 -15.12 6.92
C SER A 64 0.87 -16.52 6.65
N SER A 65 1.01 -16.89 5.38
CA SER A 65 1.60 -18.17 4.99
C SER A 65 3.08 -18.25 5.34
N ILE A 66 3.81 -17.14 5.20
CA ILE A 66 5.24 -17.06 5.55
C ILE A 66 5.44 -17.13 7.07
N GLU A 67 4.60 -16.43 7.84
CA GLU A 67 4.63 -16.45 9.31
C GLU A 67 4.40 -17.88 9.85
N GLN A 68 3.45 -18.59 9.25
CA GLN A 68 3.17 -19.99 9.59
C GLN A 68 4.37 -20.90 9.31
N GLU A 69 4.97 -20.78 8.13
CA GLU A 69 6.11 -21.61 7.74
C GLU A 69 7.34 -21.35 8.62
N LEU A 70 7.59 -20.09 8.96
CA LEU A 70 8.75 -19.69 9.78
C LEU A 70 8.51 -19.84 11.29
N GLN A 71 7.30 -20.19 11.72
CA GLN A 71 6.88 -20.19 13.13
C GLN A 71 7.23 -18.88 13.86
N GLN A 72 7.21 -17.76 13.14
CA GLN A 72 7.57 -16.43 13.65
C GLN A 72 6.59 -15.39 13.12
N PRO A 73 6.06 -14.51 13.98
CA PRO A 73 5.23 -13.41 13.51
C PRO A 73 6.07 -12.45 12.66
N SER A 74 5.44 -11.84 11.65
CA SER A 74 6.06 -10.76 10.90
C SER A 74 6.33 -9.63 11.88
N VAL A 75 7.59 -9.25 11.97
CA VAL A 75 8.00 -8.07 12.70
C VAL A 75 7.54 -6.89 11.85
N ARG A 76 6.25 -6.50 11.93
CA ARG A 76 5.72 -5.26 11.31
C ARG A 76 6.29 -4.01 12.00
N ALA A 77 7.50 -4.09 12.54
CA ALA A 77 8.23 -2.97 13.10
C ALA A 77 8.90 -2.24 11.94
N ALA A 78 8.46 -1.00 11.75
CA ALA A 78 9.22 0.02 11.07
C ALA A 78 10.72 -0.10 11.38
N GLY A 79 11.56 -0.26 10.36
CA GLY A 79 12.98 0.08 10.47
C GLY A 79 14.02 -0.98 10.06
N ARG A 80 13.68 -2.13 9.50
CA ARG A 80 14.69 -3.05 8.94
C ARG A 80 14.42 -3.43 7.49
N SER A 81 14.63 -2.46 6.60
CA SER A 81 14.85 -2.71 5.18
C SER A 81 16.36 -2.84 4.91
N HIS A 82 16.97 -3.92 5.40
CA HIS A 82 18.29 -4.36 4.92
C HIS A 82 18.25 -5.90 4.79
N GLY A 83 17.80 -6.35 3.63
CA GLY A 83 18.30 -7.60 3.04
C GLY A 83 19.27 -7.19 1.93
N LEU A 84 20.43 -7.85 1.89
CA LEU A 84 21.59 -7.60 1.02
C LEU A 84 21.28 -7.02 -0.38
#